data_AF-A0AAD8QI24-F1
#
_entry.id   AF-A0AAD8QI24-F1
#
_cell.length_a   1.000
_cell.length_b   1.000
_cell.length_c   1.000
_cell.angle_alpha   90.00
_cell.angle_beta   90.00
_cell.angle_gamma   90.00
#
_symmetry.space_group_name_H-M   'P 1'
#
loop_
_entity.id
_entity.type
_entity.pdbx_description
1 polymer ?
#
loop_
_entity_poly.entity_id
_entity_poly.type
_entity_poly.pdbx_seq_one_letter_code
_entity_poly.pdbx_strand_id
1 'polypeptide(L)'
;YACYDSDTTPKSVLTGGMGSFDVHSFPTLKNSNIIGSSMWVTNQKRGDYSSINSASAGWEVNPFIYGDSKTHFHTLWTADGYKSTGCTNLECDGFVPVNYAPITPGDTIEANGGQTKFTIKIFK
;
A
#
# COMPACT_ATOMS: atom_id res chain seq x y z
N TYR A 1 5.02 8.05 11.59
CA TYR A 1 3.89 8.01 10.65
C TYR A 1 3.25 9.39 10.62
N ALA A 2 2.70 9.83 9.49
CA ALA A 2 1.91 11.05 9.37
C ALA A 2 0.45 10.65 9.16
N CYS A 3 -0.49 11.29 9.86
CA CYS A 3 -1.92 10.96 9.81
C CYS A 3 -2.73 12.26 9.72
N TYR A 4 -3.75 12.27 8.88
CA TYR A 4 -4.79 13.28 8.86
C TYR A 4 -6.12 12.58 9.17
N ASP A 5 -6.84 13.08 10.17
CA ASP A 5 -8.13 12.55 10.60
C ASP A 5 -9.21 13.62 10.44
N SER A 6 -10.39 13.22 9.98
CA SER A 6 -11.50 14.14 9.72
C SER A 6 -12.80 13.61 10.32
N ASP A 7 -13.38 14.36 11.27
CA ASP A 7 -14.61 13.99 11.99
C ASP A 7 -15.91 14.43 11.27
N THR A 8 -15.89 14.59 9.94
CA THR A 8 -17.07 15.05 9.19
C THR A 8 -18.10 13.93 8.97
N THR A 9 -19.40 14.25 9.06
CA THR A 9 -20.52 13.31 8.93
C THR A 9 -20.54 12.67 7.53
N PRO A 10 -20.83 11.36 7.39
CA PRO A 10 -20.54 10.60 6.17
C PRO A 10 -21.55 10.91 5.06
N LYS A 11 -21.27 11.94 4.27
CA LYS A 11 -21.72 12.00 2.88
C LYS A 11 -20.58 11.47 2.03
N SER A 12 -20.62 10.16 1.77
CA SER A 12 -19.82 9.39 0.82
C SER A 12 -18.75 10.18 0.02
N VAL A 13 -17.47 10.13 0.38
CA VAL A 13 -16.37 10.12 -0.61
C VAL A 13 -15.11 9.52 0.05
N LEU A 14 -14.45 8.56 -0.59
CA LEU A 14 -13.07 8.19 -0.25
C LEU A 14 -12.17 9.25 -0.88
N THR A 15 -11.74 10.27 -0.13
CA THR A 15 -10.78 11.24 -0.66
C THR A 15 -9.37 10.68 -0.59
N GLY A 16 -8.71 10.72 -1.74
CA GLY A 16 -7.40 10.12 -1.96
C GLY A 16 -6.25 10.74 -1.17
N GLY A 17 -5.08 10.10 -1.29
CA GLY A 17 -3.82 10.57 -0.74
C GLY A 17 -2.73 10.54 -1.80
N MET A 18 -1.78 11.46 -1.71
CA MET A 18 -0.54 11.41 -2.47
C MET A 18 0.64 11.51 -1.51
N GLY A 19 1.63 10.65 -1.70
CA GLY A 19 2.84 10.63 -0.89
C GLY A 19 4.04 10.20 -1.73
N SER A 20 5.19 10.78 -1.44
CA SER A 20 6.47 10.32 -1.98
C SER A 20 7.24 9.57 -0.92
N PHE A 21 7.84 8.45 -1.30
CA PHE A 21 8.63 7.57 -0.46
C PHE A 21 10.05 7.48 -1.02
N ASP A 22 11.03 7.50 -0.11
CA ASP A 22 12.37 7.06 -0.46
C ASP A 22 12.41 5.53 -0.41
N VAL A 23 12.83 4.93 -1.52
CA VAL A 23 12.92 3.48 -1.68
C VAL A 23 14.35 3.04 -1.46
N HIS A 24 14.52 2.03 -0.62
CA HIS A 24 15.80 1.42 -0.29
C HIS A 24 15.77 -0.07 -0.65
N SER A 25 16.91 -0.58 -1.12
CA SER A 25 17.10 -2.00 -1.39
C SER A 25 17.75 -2.70 -0.21
N PHE A 26 17.23 -3.86 0.17
CA PHE A 26 17.74 -4.66 1.29
C PHE A 26 18.04 -6.10 0.84
N PRO A 27 19.08 -6.32 0.02
CA PRO A 27 19.33 -7.61 -0.63
C PRO A 27 19.68 -8.74 0.34
N THR A 28 20.02 -8.43 1.60
CA THR A 28 20.39 -9.42 2.63
C THR A 28 19.25 -9.78 3.58
N LEU A 29 18.03 -9.29 3.32
CA LEU A 29 16.88 -9.63 4.17
C LEU A 29 16.62 -11.14 4.13
N LYS A 30 16.65 -11.77 5.29
CA LYS A 30 16.38 -13.21 5.45
C LYS A 30 14.88 -13.47 5.59
N ASN A 31 14.48 -14.69 5.24
CA ASN A 31 13.12 -15.20 5.39
C ASN A 31 12.56 -14.87 6.78
N SER A 32 11.31 -14.37 6.82
CA SER A 32 10.51 -13.88 7.97
C SER A 32 10.54 -12.38 8.29
N ASN A 33 11.41 -11.59 7.67
CA ASN A 33 11.43 -10.14 7.90
C ASN A 33 10.70 -9.39 6.79
N ILE A 34 9.97 -8.34 7.17
CA ILE A 34 9.32 -7.41 6.24
C ILE A 34 9.89 -6.02 6.53
N ILE A 35 10.36 -5.33 5.50
CA ILE A 35 10.71 -3.90 5.57
C ILE A 35 9.90 -3.19 4.52
N GLY A 36 9.26 -2.08 4.87
CA GLY A 36 8.50 -1.32 3.90
C GLY A 36 8.07 0.04 4.42
N SER A 37 7.47 0.81 3.52
CA SER A 37 6.81 2.07 3.84
C SER A 37 5.57 2.21 2.99
N SER A 38 4.45 2.56 3.63
CA SER A 38 3.15 2.65 2.97
C SER A 38 2.39 3.87 3.46
N MET A 39 1.49 4.36 2.60
CA MET A 39 0.37 5.20 3.02
C MET A 39 -0.92 4.41 2.95
N TRP A 40 -1.88 4.84 3.76
CA TRP A 40 -3.21 4.26 3.87
C TRP A 40 -4.22 5.38 3.77
N VAL A 41 -5.29 5.15 3.00
CA VAL A 41 -6.50 5.95 3.02
C VAL A 41 -7.56 5.08 3.68
N THR A 42 -8.07 5.52 4.82
CA THR A 42 -8.96 4.71 5.67
C THR A 42 -10.22 5.47 6.02
N ASN A 43 -11.34 4.78 5.95
CA ASN A 43 -12.60 5.17 6.56
C ASN A 43 -12.94 4.15 7.66
N GLN A 44 -13.30 4.65 8.85
CA GLN A 44 -13.69 3.80 9.97
C GLN A 44 -14.69 4.53 10.86
N LYS A 45 -15.59 3.78 11.49
CA LYS A 45 -16.36 4.25 12.63
C LYS A 45 -15.47 4.24 13.87
N ARG A 46 -15.42 5.36 14.59
CA ARG A 46 -14.62 5.50 15.81
C ARG A 46 -14.98 4.40 16.82
N GLY A 47 -13.97 3.64 17.26
CA GLY A 47 -14.12 2.55 18.21
C GLY A 47 -14.61 1.23 17.63
N ASP A 48 -14.79 1.11 16.31
CA ASP A 48 -15.22 -0.11 15.64
C ASP A 48 -14.26 -0.52 14.52
N TYR A 49 -13.28 -1.36 14.86
CA TYR A 49 -12.29 -1.88 13.91
C TYR A 49 -12.91 -2.74 12.80
N SER A 50 -14.09 -3.31 13.01
CA SER A 50 -14.75 -4.11 11.98
C SER A 50 -15.33 -3.29 10.83
N SER A 51 -15.46 -1.97 11.06
CA SER A 51 -15.90 -1.01 10.06
C SER A 51 -14.76 -0.44 9.20
N ILE A 52 -13.52 -0.89 9.42
CA ILE A 52 -12.36 -0.39 8.68
C ILE A 52 -12.51 -0.76 7.20
N ASN A 53 -12.61 0.27 6.39
CA ASN A 53 -12.43 0.23 4.96
C ASN A 53 -11.16 1.00 4.63
N SER A 54 -10.14 0.31 4.14
CA SER A 54 -8.81 0.87 3.95
C SER A 54 -8.22 0.41 2.63
N ALA A 55 -7.51 1.30 1.97
CA ALA A 55 -6.64 1.00 0.85
C ALA A 55 -5.25 1.55 1.17
N SER A 56 -4.23 0.73 1.00
CA SER A 56 -2.85 1.09 1.23
C SER A 56 -1.96 0.74 0.05
N ALA A 57 -0.93 1.55 -0.13
CA ALA A 57 0.04 1.39 -1.19
C ALA A 57 1.38 1.91 -0.70
N GLY A 58 2.44 1.22 -1.08
CA GLY A 58 3.78 1.45 -0.56
C GLY A 58 4.82 0.60 -1.26
N TRP A 59 6.03 0.56 -0.72
CA TRP A 59 7.03 -0.42 -1.13
C TRP A 59 7.31 -1.37 0.03
N GLU A 60 7.63 -2.62 -0.27
CA GLU A 60 8.10 -3.57 0.73
C GLU A 60 9.16 -4.53 0.17
N VAL A 61 9.97 -5.09 1.05
CA VAL A 61 10.78 -6.28 0.82
C VAL A 61 10.13 -7.38 1.65
N ASN A 62 9.50 -8.36 0.99
CA ASN A 62 8.75 -9.42 1.65
C ASN A 62 9.02 -10.78 0.96
N PRO A 63 10.06 -11.52 1.39
CA PRO A 63 10.42 -12.79 0.78
C PRO A 63 9.34 -13.87 0.86
N PHE A 64 8.39 -13.74 1.79
CA PHE A 64 7.27 -14.67 1.91
C PHE A 64 6.25 -14.50 0.77
N ILE A 65 5.98 -13.26 0.36
CA ILE A 65 5.02 -12.96 -0.72
C ILE A 65 5.68 -13.06 -2.10
N TYR A 66 6.89 -12.51 -2.28
CA TYR A 66 7.51 -12.40 -3.61
C TYR A 66 8.49 -13.54 -3.95
N GLY A 67 8.94 -14.31 -2.95
CA GLY A 67 9.93 -15.36 -3.16
C GLY A 67 11.36 -14.85 -3.43
N ASP A 68 11.60 -13.54 -3.27
CA ASP A 68 12.92 -12.91 -3.40
C ASP A 68 13.16 -11.82 -2.34
N SER A 69 14.35 -11.21 -2.35
CA SER A 69 14.73 -10.11 -1.43
C SER A 69 14.75 -8.74 -2.12
N LYS A 70 14.01 -8.58 -3.22
CA LYS A 70 13.92 -7.31 -3.95
C LYS A 70 12.87 -6.42 -3.30
N THR A 71 12.93 -5.13 -3.64
CA THR A 71 11.92 -4.17 -3.22
C THR A 71 10.79 -4.15 -4.24
N HIS A 72 9.56 -4.39 -3.81
CA HIS A 72 8.38 -4.46 -4.66
C HIS A 72 7.41 -3.32 -4.36
N PHE A 73 6.69 -2.86 -5.38
CA PHE A 73 5.52 -2.03 -5.19
C PHE A 73 4.40 -2.90 -4.60
N HIS A 74 3.96 -2.58 -3.39
CA HIS A 74 2.95 -3.33 -2.65
C HIS A 74 1.65 -2.54 -2.56
N THR A 75 0.53 -3.25 -2.67
CA THR A 75 -0.79 -2.74 -2.29
C THR A 75 -1.55 -3.73 -1.42
N LEU A 76 -2.38 -3.22 -0.51
CA LEU A 76 -3.28 -4.02 0.32
C LEU A 76 -4.57 -3.24 0.59
N TRP A 77 -5.69 -3.93 0.67
CA TRP A 77 -6.97 -3.29 0.96
C TRP A 77 -7.88 -4.18 1.80
N THR A 78 -8.91 -3.57 2.36
CA THR A 78 -10.01 -4.24 3.06
C THR A 78 -11.26 -3.37 3.01
N ALA A 79 -12.44 -4.00 3.03
CA ALA A 79 -13.72 -3.35 3.28
C ALA A 79 -14.35 -3.76 4.63
N ASP A 80 -13.78 -4.73 5.35
CA ASP A 80 -14.37 -5.34 6.56
C ASP A 80 -13.36 -5.53 7.72
N GLY A 81 -12.34 -4.69 7.80
CA GLY A 81 -11.29 -4.79 8.81
C GLY A 81 -10.44 -6.06 8.74
N TYR A 82 -10.07 -6.49 7.53
CA TYR A 82 -9.21 -7.65 7.22
C TYR A 82 -9.80 -8.99 7.68
N LYS A 83 -11.12 -9.11 7.75
CA LYS A 83 -11.78 -10.35 8.18
C LYS A 83 -11.93 -11.33 7.04
N SER A 84 -12.47 -10.87 5.92
CA SER A 84 -12.77 -11.73 4.77
C SER A 84 -12.61 -11.03 3.41
N THR A 85 -12.50 -9.71 3.39
CA THR A 85 -12.26 -8.93 2.17
C THR A 85 -10.81 -8.48 2.09
N GLY A 86 -10.35 -8.23 0.87
CA GLY A 86 -8.97 -7.81 0.65
C GLY A 86 -8.10 -8.89 0.05
N CYS A 87 -7.06 -8.44 -0.63
CA CYS A 87 -5.95 -9.26 -1.08
C CYS A 87 -4.71 -8.36 -1.26
N THR A 88 -3.56 -8.97 -1.45
CA THR A 88 -2.34 -8.24 -1.76
C THR A 88 -2.25 -7.97 -3.26
N ASN A 89 -1.60 -6.88 -3.63
CA ASN A 89 -1.30 -6.54 -5.02
C ASN A 89 -2.56 -6.60 -5.91
N LEU A 90 -2.46 -7.30 -7.05
CA LEU A 90 -3.53 -7.52 -8.02
C LEU A 90 -4.09 -8.95 -7.94
N GLU A 91 -3.99 -9.63 -6.79
CA GLU A 91 -4.55 -10.98 -6.61
C GLU A 91 -6.09 -11.01 -6.69
N CYS A 92 -6.73 -9.85 -6.58
CA CYS A 92 -8.16 -9.63 -6.68
C CYS A 92 -8.46 -8.17 -7.09
N ASP A 93 -9.71 -7.88 -7.46
CA ASP A 93 -10.15 -6.58 -8.01
C ASP A 93 -10.25 -5.43 -6.99
N GLY A 94 -9.20 -5.21 -6.19
CA GLY A 94 -9.15 -4.14 -5.20
C GLY A 94 -8.41 -2.87 -5.64
N PHE A 95 -7.41 -3.02 -6.51
CA PHE A 95 -6.65 -1.93 -7.08
C PHE A 95 -6.71 -1.99 -8.59
N VAL A 96 -6.92 -0.83 -9.21
CA VAL A 96 -6.89 -0.68 -10.67
C VAL A 96 -5.80 0.34 -11.00
N PRO A 97 -4.69 -0.08 -11.63
CA PRO A 97 -3.69 0.85 -12.12
C PRO A 97 -4.32 1.86 -13.09
N VAL A 98 -3.87 3.11 -13.03
CA VAL A 98 -4.27 4.10 -14.03
C VAL A 98 -3.72 3.72 -15.40
N ASN A 99 -4.39 4.17 -16.47
CA ASN A 99 -3.89 3.97 -17.83
C ASN A 99 -2.45 4.50 -17.93
N TYR A 100 -1.56 3.68 -18.51
CA TYR A 100 -0.14 4.00 -18.70
C TYR A 100 0.65 4.18 -17.40
N ALA A 101 0.21 3.56 -16.30
CA ALA A 101 1.03 3.48 -15.09
C ALA A 101 2.40 2.85 -15.43
N PRO A 102 3.52 3.47 -15.05
CA PRO A 102 4.86 2.98 -15.37
C PRO A 102 5.23 1.71 -14.58
N ILE A 103 4.46 1.40 -13.54
CA ILE A 103 4.65 0.27 -12.64
C ILE A 103 3.29 -0.13 -12.05
N THR A 104 3.12 -1.43 -11.79
CA THR A 104 1.91 -2.04 -11.25
C THR A 104 2.18 -2.79 -9.95
N PRO A 105 1.18 -3.00 -9.08
CA PRO A 105 1.38 -3.71 -7.83
C PRO A 105 1.97 -5.10 -8.06
N GLY A 106 3.03 -5.43 -7.33
CA GLY A 106 3.83 -6.64 -7.49
C GLY A 106 5.14 -6.43 -8.27
N ASP A 107 5.29 -5.36 -9.04
CA ASP A 107 6.53 -5.10 -9.79
C ASP A 107 7.70 -4.72 -8.87
N THR A 108 8.92 -5.07 -9.29
CA THR A 108 10.15 -4.65 -8.62
C THR A 108 10.42 -3.16 -8.85
N ILE A 109 10.80 -2.44 -7.79
CA ILE A 109 11.30 -1.07 -7.85
C ILE A 109 12.83 -1.11 -7.75
N GLU A 110 13.52 -0.98 -8.88
CA GLU A 110 14.99 -0.96 -8.90
C GLU A 110 15.53 0.42 -8.53
N ALA A 111 16.22 0.50 -7.38
CA ALA A 111 16.96 1.69 -6.98
C ALA A 111 18.32 1.73 -7.69
N ASN A 112 18.35 2.14 -8.96
CA ASN A 112 19.61 2.35 -9.71
C ASN A 112 20.48 3.41 -8.99
N GLY A 113 21.41 2.98 -8.14
CA GLY A 113 22.34 3.83 -7.42
C GLY A 113 22.01 4.12 -5.94
N GLY A 114 21.01 3.47 -5.35
CA GLY A 114 20.87 3.38 -3.89
C GLY A 114 19.68 4.10 -3.24
N GLN A 115 18.98 4.99 -3.97
CA GLN A 115 17.73 5.58 -3.50
C GLN A 115 16.87 6.04 -4.70
N THR A 116 15.62 5.59 -4.76
CA THR A 116 14.65 6.06 -5.76
C THR A 116 13.46 6.68 -5.07
N LYS A 117 13.01 7.83 -5.57
CA LYS A 117 11.80 8.48 -5.09
C LYS A 117 10.58 7.89 -5.78
N PHE A 118 9.70 7.28 -5.01
CA PHE A 118 8.48 6.63 -5.49
C PHE A 118 7.27 7.43 -5.05
N THR A 119 6.50 7.99 -5.99
CA THR A 119 5.30 8.78 -5.66
C THR A 119 4.06 7.98 -5.98
N ILE A 120 3.20 7.83 -4.98
CA ILE A 120 1.97 7.08 -5.09
C ILE A 120 0.79 8.06 -4.97
N LYS A 121 -0.27 7.81 -5.72
CA LYS A 121 -1.56 8.48 -5.59
C LYS A 121 -2.66 7.44 -5.48
N ILE A 122 -3.35 7.39 -4.35
CA ILE A 122 -4.55 6.57 -4.14
C ILE A 122 -5.75 7.50 -4.25
N PHE A 123 -6.80 7.14 -4.99
CA PHE A 123 -8.03 7.93 -5.09
C PHE A 123 -9.22 7.05 -5.49
N LYS A 124 -10.43 7.47 -5.10
CA LYS A 124 -11.71 6.89 -5.50
C LYS A 124 -12.66 8.00 -5.94
#